data_AF-A0A0Q6X8U5-F1
#
_entry.id   AF-A0A0Q6X8U5-F1
#
_cell.length_a   1.000
_cell.length_b   1.000
_cell.length_c   1.000
_cell.angle_alpha   90.00
_cell.angle_beta   90.00
_cell.angle_gamma   90.00
#
_symmetry.space_group_name_H-M   'P 1'
#
loop_
_entity.id
_entity.type
_entity.pdbx_description
1 polymer ?
#
loop_
_entity_poly.entity_id
_entity_poly.type
_entity_poly.pdbx_seq_one_letter_code
_entity_poly.pdbx_strand_id
1 'polypeptide(L)'
;MIFEEPSAIYESITSRMRALAVVYPVLALDASKAKKERGWDPYRMAELALAAIDFVTLRTDMRTAVRQETVVEHVAEFAALQQPGRPGEEHRAVARWVTERLINTEERDRAFRHDVGYVTDNKFETREASFQILKEVPDHVGQAALIATDAAITVLVHAIDVDIASEQIAAEAKLEALLKRSRISEAWQAAHNARIQSVRYAKDIHGRIEAMKRNVRALDWDTEVRDTVDEALEHVRSRSAAETKHKERVNQLLEATADERKRRQLQDLEALIHECWQRHAVLIDMLMTVGPEFRRQQDRQVFVAPAIHTRVHLHEQLLQPVLELSLNACLGPLEAFTRAVMGPVRPRVMYLPDFLEGLTRVAEEAGGELVPVQNEYDWSEIDARPAFSEEQHYAVDALLAAITDQGVRLSTLLAATRQPGPGTGPESGTDELLTLRTQQLFRLIPVRQLVDGEAAVVAVDDGTVLDDVLFGGSDFLLVRTGGIGTSQEAQTNAPLPVFPAPRPPQGPDAHQLDQESA
;
A
#
# COMPACT_ATOMS: atom_id res chain seq x y z
N MET A 1 40.88 -2.39 -28.64
CA MET A 1 40.70 -1.44 -27.51
C MET A 1 39.53 -1.98 -26.71
N ILE A 2 39.76 -3.03 -25.91
CA ILE A 2 40.05 -2.99 -24.45
C ILE A 2 38.94 -2.22 -23.72
N PHE A 3 37.86 -2.86 -23.28
CA PHE A 3 36.99 -2.44 -22.16
C PHE A 3 35.97 -3.55 -21.74
N GLU A 4 36.35 -4.84 -21.70
CA GLU A 4 35.52 -5.87 -21.00
C GLU A 4 35.87 -6.01 -19.51
N GLU A 5 37.05 -5.55 -19.08
CA GLU A 5 37.50 -5.55 -17.68
C GLU A 5 37.01 -4.39 -16.75
N PRO A 6 36.44 -3.25 -17.21
CA PRO A 6 36.08 -2.15 -16.29
C PRO A 6 34.90 -2.45 -15.37
N SER A 7 33.88 -3.19 -15.83
CA SER A 7 32.63 -3.36 -15.08
C SER A 7 32.86 -4.07 -13.75
N ALA A 8 33.63 -5.17 -13.75
CA ALA A 8 33.95 -5.91 -12.53
C ALA A 8 34.76 -5.08 -11.51
N ILE A 9 35.70 -4.25 -11.99
CA ILE A 9 36.48 -3.35 -11.13
C ILE A 9 35.56 -2.28 -10.53
N TYR A 10 34.66 -1.69 -11.33
CA TYR A 10 33.72 -0.69 -10.84
C TYR A 10 32.67 -1.27 -9.90
N GLU A 11 32.13 -2.46 -10.18
CA GLU A 11 31.26 -3.19 -9.26
C GLU A 11 31.97 -3.45 -7.92
N SER A 12 33.24 -3.85 -7.96
CA SER A 12 34.04 -4.00 -6.74
C SER A 12 34.22 -2.67 -5.99
N ILE A 13 34.45 -1.56 -6.70
CA ILE A 13 34.60 -0.22 -6.08
C ILE A 13 33.27 0.24 -5.48
N THR A 14 32.15 0.12 -6.21
CA THR A 14 30.81 0.47 -5.73
C THR A 14 30.44 -0.36 -4.51
N SER A 15 30.75 -1.66 -4.51
CA SER A 15 30.54 -2.52 -3.33
C SER A 15 31.35 -2.06 -2.12
N ARG A 16 32.63 -1.69 -2.31
CA ARG A 16 33.48 -1.15 -1.23
C ARG A 16 33.00 0.21 -0.74
N MET A 17 32.55 1.09 -1.65
CA MET A 17 31.97 2.39 -1.29
C MET A 17 30.67 2.23 -0.49
N ARG A 18 29.83 1.25 -0.84
CA ARG A 18 28.63 0.92 -0.07
C ARG A 18 28.99 0.41 1.34
N ALA A 19 30.00 -0.44 1.45
CA ALA A 19 30.52 -0.89 2.74
C ALA A 19 31.03 0.27 3.60
N LEU A 20 31.80 1.20 3.02
CA LEU A 20 32.27 2.40 3.72
C LEU A 20 31.12 3.35 4.13
N ALA A 21 30.11 3.50 3.27
CA ALA A 21 28.93 4.29 3.57
C ALA A 21 28.21 3.80 4.84
N VAL A 22 28.20 2.49 5.06
CA VAL A 22 27.62 1.84 6.25
C VAL A 22 28.42 2.11 7.53
N VAL A 23 29.74 2.29 7.44
CA VAL A 23 30.61 2.60 8.58
C VAL A 23 30.54 4.07 8.99
N TYR A 24 30.29 4.97 8.03
CA TYR A 24 30.30 6.42 8.26
C TYR A 24 29.42 6.89 9.43
N PRO A 25 28.14 6.47 9.58
CA PRO A 25 27.30 6.89 10.70
C PRO A 25 27.88 6.56 12.08
N VAL A 26 28.61 5.44 12.20
CA VAL A 26 29.22 5.00 13.46
C VAL A 26 30.38 5.90 13.84
N LEU A 27 31.24 6.23 12.89
CA LEU A 27 32.37 7.15 13.11
C LEU A 27 31.90 8.58 13.35
N ALA A 28 30.81 9.00 12.71
CA ALA A 28 30.24 10.34 12.86
C ALA A 28 29.74 10.62 14.30
N LEU A 29 29.46 9.59 15.10
CA LEU A 29 29.02 9.74 16.50
C LEU A 29 30.07 10.47 17.35
N ASP A 30 31.36 10.21 17.10
CA ASP A 30 32.45 10.84 17.85
C ASP A 30 32.66 12.32 17.50
N ALA A 31 32.21 12.74 16.32
CA ALA A 31 32.24 14.14 15.87
C ALA A 31 30.92 14.89 16.12
N SER A 32 29.93 14.25 16.75
CA SER A 32 28.59 14.82 16.90
C SER A 32 28.57 16.10 17.77
N LYS A 33 27.74 17.07 17.39
CA LYS A 33 27.54 18.31 18.18
C LYS A 33 26.94 18.00 19.56
N ALA A 34 26.01 17.06 19.62
CA ALA A 34 25.36 16.62 20.85
C ALA A 34 26.36 16.09 21.89
N LYS A 35 27.44 15.41 21.46
CA LYS A 35 28.51 14.96 22.35
C LYS A 35 29.20 16.14 23.05
N LYS A 36 29.51 17.21 22.30
CA LYS A 36 30.15 18.42 22.82
C LYS A 36 29.22 19.21 23.74
N GLU A 37 27.96 19.38 23.34
CA GLU A 37 26.95 20.11 24.12
C GLU A 37 26.66 19.45 25.48
N ARG A 38 26.71 18.12 25.53
CA ARG A 38 26.44 17.34 26.76
C ARG A 38 27.69 17.04 27.59
N GLY A 39 28.87 17.50 27.16
CA GLY A 39 30.14 17.29 27.89
C GLY A 39 30.63 15.85 27.87
N TRP A 40 30.26 15.07 26.84
CA TRP A 40 30.61 13.65 26.71
C TRP A 40 31.91 13.39 25.93
N ASP A 41 32.78 14.40 25.83
CA ASP A 41 34.09 14.31 25.16
C ASP A 41 34.96 13.11 25.60
N PRO A 42 34.96 12.69 26.89
CA PRO A 42 35.77 11.56 27.34
C PRO A 42 35.33 10.18 26.83
N TYR A 43 34.08 10.04 26.35
CA TYR A 43 33.57 8.78 25.82
C TYR A 43 33.97 8.59 24.35
N ARG A 44 34.34 7.37 23.97
CA ARG A 44 34.55 6.95 22.58
C ARG A 44 33.24 6.37 22.06
N MET A 45 32.44 7.20 21.40
CA MET A 45 31.08 6.85 20.98
C MET A 45 31.06 5.77 19.92
N ALA A 46 32.05 5.77 19.00
CA ALA A 46 32.17 4.73 17.99
C ALA A 46 32.42 3.34 18.62
N GLU A 47 33.23 3.26 19.67
CA GLU A 47 33.49 1.99 20.39
C GLU A 47 32.23 1.50 21.12
N LEU A 48 31.50 2.40 21.78
CA LEU A 48 30.22 2.06 22.42
C LEU A 48 29.17 1.62 21.40
N ALA A 49 29.16 2.24 20.22
CA ALA A 49 28.30 1.84 19.13
C ALA A 49 28.66 0.46 18.57
N LEU A 50 29.96 0.16 18.42
CA LEU A 50 30.42 -1.18 18.03
C LEU A 50 30.04 -2.23 19.07
N ALA A 51 30.17 -1.93 20.37
CA ALA A 51 29.73 -2.81 21.44
C ALA A 51 28.22 -3.08 21.39
N ALA A 52 27.41 -2.05 21.12
CA ALA A 52 25.96 -2.20 20.93
C ALA A 52 25.63 -3.09 19.73
N ILE A 53 26.28 -2.84 18.58
CA ILE A 53 26.08 -3.60 17.34
C ILE A 53 26.49 -5.06 17.55
N ASP A 54 27.64 -5.31 18.18
CA ASP A 54 28.12 -6.67 18.48
C ASP A 54 27.12 -7.38 19.40
N PHE A 55 26.75 -6.77 20.52
CA PHE A 55 25.80 -7.36 21.47
C PHE A 55 24.46 -7.75 20.83
N VAL A 56 23.88 -6.85 20.03
CA VAL A 56 22.63 -7.13 19.32
C VAL A 56 22.84 -8.21 18.27
N THR A 57 23.90 -8.14 17.47
CA THR A 57 24.17 -9.13 16.40
C THR A 57 24.32 -10.53 16.95
N LEU A 58 25.00 -10.68 18.09
CA LEU A 58 25.26 -11.97 18.72
C LEU A 58 24.03 -12.57 19.40
N ARG A 59 23.16 -11.73 19.96
CA ARG A 59 21.93 -12.19 20.63
C ARG A 59 20.72 -12.28 19.72
N THR A 60 20.77 -11.63 18.55
CA THR A 60 19.75 -11.76 17.51
C THR A 60 19.91 -13.12 16.83
N ASP A 61 19.54 -14.19 17.52
CA ASP A 61 19.46 -15.51 16.91
C ASP A 61 18.16 -15.61 16.13
N MET A 62 18.27 -15.62 14.80
CA MET A 62 17.32 -16.04 13.74
C MET A 62 15.82 -15.63 13.84
N ARG A 63 15.39 -14.97 14.92
CA ARG A 63 14.02 -14.50 15.27
C ARG A 63 13.91 -13.78 16.63
N THR A 64 14.89 -13.88 17.54
CA THR A 64 14.78 -13.26 18.87
C THR A 64 15.27 -11.82 18.82
N ALA A 65 14.36 -10.85 18.95
CA ALA A 65 14.72 -9.45 19.10
C ALA A 65 15.27 -9.18 20.51
N VAL A 66 16.26 -8.30 20.64
CA VAL A 66 16.89 -7.97 21.93
C VAL A 66 16.24 -6.72 22.50
N ARG A 67 15.68 -6.79 23.70
CA ARG A 67 15.04 -5.61 24.33
C ARG A 67 16.00 -4.42 24.37
N GLN A 68 15.51 -3.25 23.95
CA GLN A 68 16.33 -2.05 23.86
C GLN A 68 17.00 -1.70 25.19
N GLU A 69 16.28 -1.79 26.31
CA GLU A 69 16.85 -1.49 27.63
C GLU A 69 18.01 -2.43 27.98
N THR A 70 17.94 -3.71 27.60
CA THR A 70 19.04 -4.66 27.81
C THR A 70 20.30 -4.28 27.02
N VAL A 71 20.13 -3.71 25.82
CA VAL A 71 21.26 -3.18 25.03
C VAL A 71 21.84 -1.95 25.71
N VAL A 72 20.99 -1.05 26.22
CA VAL A 72 21.42 0.15 26.95
C VAL A 72 22.22 -0.21 28.21
N GLU A 73 21.76 -1.17 29.01
CA GLU A 73 22.51 -1.63 30.19
C GLU A 73 23.90 -2.15 29.82
N HIS A 74 23.97 -3.00 28.80
CA HIS A 74 25.23 -3.57 28.37
C HIS A 74 26.22 -2.51 27.88
N VAL A 75 25.74 -1.54 27.08
CA VAL A 75 26.58 -0.44 26.61
C VAL A 75 26.98 0.49 27.76
N ALA A 76 26.13 0.64 28.79
CA ALA A 76 26.46 1.42 29.99
C ALA A 76 27.60 0.77 30.80
N GLU A 77 27.67 -0.56 30.87
CA GLU A 77 28.81 -1.28 31.47
C GLU A 77 30.11 -0.96 30.73
N PHE A 78 30.11 -0.93 29.40
CA PHE A 78 31.27 -0.51 28.60
C PHE A 78 31.62 0.98 28.77
N ALA A 79 30.62 1.85 28.89
CA ALA A 79 30.83 3.26 29.18
C ALA A 79 31.48 3.45 30.58
N ALA A 80 31.11 2.64 31.56
CA ALA A 80 31.73 2.63 32.88
C ALA A 80 33.19 2.17 32.84
N LEU A 81 33.55 1.24 31.94
CA LEU A 81 34.94 0.85 31.72
C LEU A 81 35.78 1.98 31.10
N GLN A 82 35.21 2.78 30.20
CA GLN A 82 35.90 3.93 29.61
C GLN A 82 36.12 5.04 30.62
N GLN A 83 35.13 5.32 31.49
CA GLN A 83 35.17 6.42 32.46
C GLN A 83 34.68 6.01 33.86
N PRO A 84 35.44 5.21 34.63
CA PRO A 84 34.98 4.66 35.91
C PRO A 84 34.64 5.70 36.99
N GLY A 85 35.11 6.94 36.85
CA GLY A 85 34.91 8.03 37.81
C GLY A 85 33.63 8.85 37.62
N ARG A 86 32.78 8.49 36.66
CA ARG A 86 31.52 9.20 36.34
C ARG A 86 30.30 8.50 36.95
N PRO A 87 29.18 9.21 37.15
CA PRO A 87 27.99 8.60 37.74
C PRO A 87 27.32 7.62 36.77
N GLY A 88 26.75 6.53 37.29
CA GLY A 88 26.06 5.51 36.48
C GLY A 88 24.89 6.02 35.64
N GLU A 89 24.21 7.08 36.10
CA GLU A 89 23.19 7.80 35.33
C GLU A 89 23.75 8.37 34.02
N GLU A 90 24.98 8.92 34.06
CA GLU A 90 25.65 9.46 32.88
C GLU A 90 26.00 8.34 31.89
N HIS A 91 26.51 7.20 32.39
CA HIS A 91 26.78 6.02 31.57
C HIS A 91 25.54 5.50 30.84
N ARG A 92 24.41 5.39 31.57
CA ARG A 92 23.13 4.98 30.97
C ARG A 92 22.63 6.01 29.95
N ALA A 93 22.77 7.30 30.23
CA ALA A 93 22.36 8.37 29.30
C ALA A 93 23.17 8.34 27.99
N VAL A 94 24.48 8.14 28.07
CA VAL A 94 25.36 7.96 26.90
C VAL A 94 24.98 6.71 26.12
N ALA A 95 24.82 5.58 26.81
CA ALA A 95 24.44 4.31 26.20
C ALA A 95 23.08 4.37 25.48
N ARG A 96 22.09 5.02 26.09
CA ARG A 96 20.78 5.25 25.50
C ARG A 96 20.88 6.11 24.24
N TRP A 97 21.62 7.21 24.31
CA TRP A 97 21.81 8.10 23.16
C TRP A 97 22.51 7.40 21.98
N VAL A 98 23.56 6.61 22.24
CA VAL A 98 24.23 5.82 21.20
C VAL A 98 23.25 4.82 20.56
N THR A 99 22.46 4.13 21.38
CA THR A 99 21.48 3.15 20.90
C THR A 99 20.40 3.81 20.04
N GLU A 100 19.85 4.94 20.47
CA GLU A 100 18.87 5.73 19.70
C GLU A 100 19.44 6.22 18.37
N ARG A 101 20.71 6.62 18.36
CA ARG A 101 21.41 7.03 17.14
C ARG A 101 21.58 5.89 16.16
N LEU A 102 21.89 4.68 16.62
CA LEU A 102 22.01 3.49 15.76
C LEU A 102 20.67 3.04 15.15
N ILE A 103 19.56 3.36 15.82
CA ILE A 103 18.19 3.15 15.31
C ILE A 103 17.79 4.27 14.33
N ASN A 104 18.51 5.40 14.34
CA ASN A 104 18.21 6.62 13.60
C ASN A 104 16.80 7.18 13.91
N THR A 105 16.50 7.40 15.19
CA THR A 105 15.18 7.89 15.65
C THR A 105 14.83 9.31 15.19
N GLU A 106 15.78 10.05 14.60
CA GLU A 106 15.53 11.40 14.06
C GLU A 106 14.80 11.39 12.72
N GLU A 107 15.01 10.34 11.91
CA GLU A 107 14.39 10.17 10.60
C GLU A 107 13.09 9.37 10.72
N ARG A 108 12.05 9.77 9.98
CA ARG A 108 10.73 9.13 10.05
C ARG A 108 10.76 7.67 9.59
N ASP A 109 11.58 7.36 8.59
CA ASP A 109 11.78 6.00 8.06
C ASP A 109 12.90 5.25 8.78
N ARG A 110 13.59 5.91 9.73
CA ARG A 110 14.70 5.37 10.52
C ARG A 110 15.84 4.83 9.66
N ALA A 111 16.00 5.35 8.43
CA ALA A 111 17.03 4.92 7.48
C ALA A 111 18.16 5.95 7.39
N PHE A 112 19.39 5.48 7.41
CA PHE A 112 20.56 6.25 6.99
C PHE A 112 20.61 6.30 5.47
N ARG A 113 21.02 7.44 4.93
CA ARG A 113 21.12 7.68 3.49
C ARG A 113 22.52 8.14 3.15
N HIS A 114 23.09 7.57 2.09
CA HIS A 114 24.39 7.97 1.59
C HIS A 114 24.46 7.86 0.08
N ASP A 115 25.01 8.88 -0.56
CA ASP A 115 25.19 8.92 -2.00
C ASP A 115 26.36 8.02 -2.43
N VAL A 116 26.08 7.02 -3.26
CA VAL A 116 27.08 6.09 -3.79
C VAL A 116 27.10 6.19 -5.31
N GLY A 117 28.30 6.24 -5.88
CA GLY A 117 28.49 6.23 -7.33
C GLY A 117 28.33 4.84 -7.94
N TYR A 118 27.58 4.77 -9.04
CA TYR A 118 27.36 3.59 -9.88
C TYR A 118 27.88 3.90 -11.28
N VAL A 119 28.58 2.94 -11.88
CA VAL A 119 28.92 2.99 -13.31
C VAL A 119 27.95 2.06 -14.02
N THR A 120 27.09 2.64 -14.85
CA THR A 120 26.29 1.90 -15.84
C THR A 120 27.04 1.91 -17.16
N ASP A 121 26.75 0.98 -18.08
CA ASP A 121 27.43 0.78 -19.37
C ASP A 121 27.74 2.06 -20.17
N ASN A 122 26.99 3.15 -19.96
CA ASN A 122 27.22 4.42 -20.66
C ASN A 122 27.43 5.68 -19.77
N LYS A 123 27.27 5.65 -18.44
CA LYS A 123 27.39 6.85 -17.55
C LYS A 123 27.70 6.52 -16.08
N PHE A 124 28.38 7.44 -15.39
CA PHE A 124 28.49 7.46 -13.92
C PHE A 124 27.26 8.16 -13.33
N GLU A 125 26.52 7.47 -12.47
CA GLU A 125 25.32 7.97 -11.79
C GLU A 125 25.50 7.86 -10.27
N THR A 126 25.19 8.93 -9.54
CA THR A 126 25.08 8.87 -8.09
C THR A 126 23.68 8.39 -7.72
N ARG A 127 23.58 7.35 -6.88
CA ARG A 127 22.31 6.89 -6.33
C ARG A 127 22.37 6.89 -4.81
N GLU A 128 21.30 7.33 -4.19
CA GLU A 128 21.12 7.29 -2.74
C GLU A 128 20.96 5.84 -2.29
N ALA A 129 21.88 5.37 -1.46
CA ALA A 129 21.77 4.09 -0.78
C ALA A 129 21.15 4.32 0.61
N SER A 130 19.98 3.73 0.84
CA SER A 130 19.32 3.75 2.15
C SER A 130 19.52 2.43 2.89
N PHE A 131 19.85 2.51 4.18
CA PHE A 131 20.04 1.35 5.04
C PHE A 131 19.73 1.68 6.50
N GLN A 132 19.36 0.69 7.29
CA GLN A 132 19.20 0.83 8.75
C GLN A 132 20.33 0.07 9.42
N ILE A 133 20.85 0.50 10.58
CA ILE A 133 21.87 -0.29 11.32
C ILE A 133 21.18 -1.21 12.32
N LEU A 134 20.43 -0.65 13.26
CA LEU A 134 19.56 -1.42 14.15
C LEU A 134 18.09 -1.15 13.79
N LYS A 135 17.30 -2.21 13.70
CA LYS A 135 15.87 -2.10 13.42
C LYS A 135 15.06 -2.36 14.68
N GLU A 136 14.16 -1.46 15.02
CA GLU A 136 13.20 -1.65 16.11
C GLU A 136 12.02 -2.52 15.63
N VAL A 137 11.72 -3.57 16.38
CA VAL A 137 10.62 -4.51 16.17
C VAL A 137 9.93 -4.73 17.52
N PRO A 138 8.59 -4.77 17.57
CA PRO A 138 7.89 -5.07 18.83
C PRO A 138 8.19 -6.50 19.27
N ASP A 139 8.56 -6.66 20.54
CA ASP A 139 8.67 -7.96 21.21
C ASP A 139 7.27 -8.60 21.38
N HIS A 140 7.21 -9.86 21.81
CA HIS A 140 5.97 -10.59 22.13
C HIS A 140 5.09 -9.88 23.18
N VAL A 141 5.66 -8.99 23.99
CA VAL A 141 4.99 -8.15 25.00
C VAL A 141 4.65 -6.75 24.48
N GLY A 142 4.99 -6.43 23.22
CA GLY A 142 4.78 -5.10 22.62
C GLY A 142 5.82 -4.05 23.03
N GLN A 143 6.91 -4.46 23.69
CA GLN A 143 8.02 -3.57 24.04
C GLN A 143 9.03 -3.42 22.90
N ALA A 144 9.77 -2.30 22.89
CA ALA A 144 10.81 -2.03 21.90
C ALA A 144 11.95 -3.06 21.99
N ALA A 145 12.13 -3.85 20.93
CA ALA A 145 13.25 -4.77 20.78
C ALA A 145 13.99 -4.50 19.47
N LEU A 146 15.28 -4.84 19.45
CA LEU A 146 16.21 -4.49 18.39
C LEU A 146 16.68 -5.76 17.66
N ILE A 147 16.81 -5.63 16.35
CA ILE A 147 17.35 -6.66 15.45
C ILE A 147 18.50 -6.05 14.65
N ALA A 148 19.60 -6.80 14.55
CA ALA A 148 20.73 -6.42 13.71
C ALA A 148 20.40 -6.59 12.21
N THR A 149 20.60 -5.52 11.46
CA THR A 149 20.42 -5.51 10.00
C THR A 149 21.69 -5.98 9.26
N ASP A 150 21.64 -6.04 7.92
CA ASP A 150 22.83 -6.40 7.13
C ASP A 150 23.89 -5.32 7.21
N ALA A 151 23.49 -4.05 7.39
CA ALA A 151 24.41 -2.96 7.60
C ALA A 151 25.18 -3.14 8.91
N ALA A 152 24.51 -3.51 10.01
CA ALA A 152 25.16 -3.82 11.29
C ALA A 152 26.21 -4.95 11.16
N ILE A 153 25.86 -6.05 10.49
CA ILE A 153 26.81 -7.15 10.24
C ILE A 153 27.96 -6.68 9.35
N THR A 154 27.68 -5.86 8.33
CA THR A 154 28.67 -5.27 7.42
C THR A 154 29.65 -4.38 8.17
N VAL A 155 29.18 -3.54 9.11
CA VAL A 155 30.05 -2.76 10.00
C VAL A 155 31.01 -3.67 10.76
N LEU A 156 30.51 -4.74 11.38
CA LEU A 156 31.36 -5.67 12.15
C LEU A 156 32.37 -6.40 11.28
N VAL A 157 31.95 -6.90 10.11
CA VAL A 157 32.85 -7.62 9.20
C VAL A 157 33.95 -6.70 8.65
N HIS A 158 33.65 -5.45 8.32
CA HIS A 158 34.65 -4.50 7.81
C HIS A 158 35.49 -3.84 8.91
N ALA A 159 35.01 -3.80 10.14
CA ALA A 159 35.82 -3.39 11.30
C ALA A 159 36.88 -4.45 11.67
N ILE A 160 36.76 -5.68 11.15
CA ILE A 160 37.69 -6.78 11.39
C ILE A 160 38.65 -6.89 10.21
N ASP A 161 39.93 -6.64 10.48
CA ASP A 161 41.03 -6.73 9.52
C ASP A 161 41.26 -8.20 9.08
N VAL A 162 40.71 -8.61 7.91
CA VAL A 162 41.04 -9.88 7.26
C VAL A 162 41.11 -9.72 5.73
N ASP A 163 42.28 -10.07 5.18
CA ASP A 163 42.53 -10.29 3.76
C ASP A 163 41.60 -11.35 3.16
N ILE A 164 40.83 -10.95 2.14
CA ILE A 164 39.87 -11.77 1.41
C ILE A 164 40.61 -12.60 0.35
N ALA A 165 41.09 -13.79 0.73
CA ALA A 165 41.35 -14.90 -0.20
C ALA A 165 41.51 -16.23 0.56
N SER A 166 40.50 -17.11 0.48
CA SER A 166 40.35 -18.40 1.19
C SER A 166 39.98 -18.29 2.69
N GLU A 167 38.80 -17.72 2.98
CA GLU A 167 38.41 -17.28 4.33
C GLU A 167 38.08 -18.40 5.34
N GLN A 168 37.52 -19.53 4.93
CA GLN A 168 36.99 -20.52 5.90
C GLN A 168 38.00 -21.61 6.27
N ILE A 169 38.57 -22.28 5.27
CA ILE A 169 39.61 -23.31 5.49
C ILE A 169 40.84 -22.69 6.17
N ALA A 170 41.20 -21.45 5.81
CA ALA A 170 42.29 -20.74 6.47
C ALA A 170 41.93 -20.32 7.91
N ALA A 171 40.69 -19.90 8.19
CA ALA A 171 40.26 -19.56 9.54
C ALA A 171 40.24 -20.79 10.46
N GLU A 172 39.74 -21.93 9.99
CA GLU A 172 39.76 -23.20 10.74
C GLU A 172 41.20 -23.69 10.95
N ALA A 173 42.04 -23.70 9.90
CA ALA A 173 43.45 -24.06 10.02
C ALA A 173 44.22 -23.11 10.96
N LYS A 174 43.88 -21.81 10.94
CA LYS A 174 44.46 -20.79 11.83
C LYS A 174 44.03 -21.03 13.28
N LEU A 175 42.75 -21.30 13.54
CA LEU A 175 42.27 -21.62 14.88
C LEU A 175 42.93 -22.90 15.41
N GLU A 176 43.00 -23.96 14.59
CA GLU A 176 43.70 -25.20 14.91
C GLU A 176 45.19 -24.94 15.21
N ALA A 177 45.87 -24.10 14.43
CA ALA A 177 47.27 -23.75 14.64
C ALA A 177 47.49 -22.90 15.91
N LEU A 178 46.58 -21.97 16.21
CA LEU A 178 46.65 -21.11 17.41
C LEU A 178 46.39 -21.91 18.69
N LEU A 179 45.44 -22.85 18.65
CA LEU A 179 45.18 -23.80 19.74
C LEU A 179 46.41 -24.69 19.99
N LYS A 180 47.06 -25.21 18.94
CA LYS A 180 48.31 -25.99 19.06
C LYS A 180 49.45 -25.19 19.69
N ARG A 181 49.50 -23.88 19.44
CA ARG A 181 50.54 -22.97 19.99
C ARG A 181 50.14 -22.33 21.33
N SER A 182 48.99 -22.72 21.91
CA SER A 182 48.42 -22.14 23.13
C SER A 182 48.31 -20.61 23.13
N ARG A 183 48.12 -19.99 21.96
CA ARG A 183 47.85 -18.54 21.83
C ARG A 183 46.37 -18.27 22.04
N ILE A 184 45.92 -18.41 23.30
CA ILE A 184 44.48 -18.45 23.66
C ILE A 184 43.75 -17.15 23.27
N SER A 185 44.36 -15.98 23.51
CA SER A 185 43.73 -14.70 23.16
C SER A 185 43.47 -14.55 21.65
N GLU A 186 44.38 -15.03 20.82
CA GLU A 186 44.22 -14.95 19.35
C GLU A 186 43.30 -16.04 18.83
N ALA A 187 43.29 -17.21 19.47
CA ALA A 187 42.31 -18.25 19.19
C ALA A 187 40.90 -17.76 19.51
N TRP A 188 40.72 -17.03 20.61
CA TRP A 188 39.44 -16.40 20.95
C TRP A 188 38.99 -15.40 19.88
N GLN A 189 39.87 -14.50 19.44
CA GLN A 189 39.53 -13.55 18.37
C GLN A 189 39.17 -14.27 17.07
N ALA A 190 39.92 -15.31 16.69
CA ALA A 190 39.63 -16.10 15.50
C ALA A 190 38.26 -16.81 15.60
N ALA A 191 37.93 -17.38 16.76
CA ALA A 191 36.64 -18.01 17.01
C ALA A 191 35.48 -16.99 17.02
N HIS A 192 35.70 -15.80 17.60
CA HIS A 192 34.71 -14.72 17.61
C HIS A 192 34.41 -14.23 16.18
N ASN A 193 35.45 -14.05 15.35
CA ASN A 193 35.27 -13.69 13.94
C ASN A 193 34.51 -14.78 13.16
N ALA A 194 34.86 -16.06 13.40
CA ALA A 194 34.18 -17.19 12.77
C ALA A 194 32.69 -17.26 13.15
N ARG A 195 32.33 -16.82 14.37
CA ARG A 195 30.94 -16.69 14.83
C ARG A 195 30.18 -15.61 14.06
N ILE A 196 30.75 -14.41 13.90
CA ILE A 196 30.11 -13.33 13.13
C ILE A 196 29.84 -13.78 11.69
N GLN A 197 30.78 -14.50 11.08
CA GLN A 197 30.58 -15.06 9.74
C GLN A 197 29.46 -16.11 9.70
N SER A 198 29.33 -16.97 10.72
CA SER A 198 28.19 -17.89 10.85
C SER A 198 26.86 -17.16 10.93
N VAL A 199 26.78 -16.06 11.69
CA VAL A 199 25.55 -15.25 11.81
C VAL A 199 25.17 -14.65 10.46
N ARG A 200 26.14 -14.09 9.73
CA ARG A 200 25.92 -13.56 8.36
C ARG A 200 25.37 -14.64 7.43
N TYR A 201 25.99 -15.82 7.44
CA TYR A 201 25.60 -16.95 6.60
C TYR A 201 24.18 -17.45 6.93
N ALA A 202 23.87 -17.64 8.21
CA ALA A 202 22.53 -18.03 8.67
C ALA A 202 21.46 -17.03 8.24
N LYS A 203 21.78 -15.73 8.28
CA LYS A 203 20.87 -14.67 7.84
C LYS A 203 20.63 -14.68 6.33
N ASP A 204 21.67 -14.91 5.53
CA ASP A 204 21.54 -15.02 4.07
C ASP A 204 20.62 -16.20 3.71
N ILE A 205 20.86 -17.38 4.29
CA ILE A 205 19.98 -18.55 4.13
C ILE A 205 18.54 -18.21 4.51
N HIS A 206 18.33 -17.55 5.64
CA HIS A 206 16.98 -17.18 6.08
C HIS A 206 16.31 -16.22 5.10
N GLY A 207 17.04 -15.22 4.61
CA GLY A 207 16.57 -14.28 3.61
C GLY A 207 16.13 -14.98 2.32
N ARG A 208 16.91 -15.97 1.87
CA ARG A 208 16.57 -16.81 0.71
C ARG A 208 15.32 -17.64 0.95
N ILE A 209 15.20 -18.30 2.12
CA ILE A 209 14.01 -19.08 2.49
C ILE A 209 12.76 -18.20 2.57
N GLU A 210 12.85 -17.00 3.16
CA GLU A 210 11.71 -16.08 3.25
C GLU A 210 11.38 -15.43 1.90
N ALA A 211 12.35 -15.22 1.00
CA ALA A 211 12.09 -14.84 -0.38
C ALA A 211 11.34 -15.96 -1.13
N MET A 212 11.79 -17.20 -0.96
CA MET A 212 11.14 -18.40 -1.50
C MET A 212 9.70 -18.54 -1.01
N LYS A 213 9.47 -18.36 0.30
CA LYS A 213 8.11 -18.36 0.86
C LYS A 213 7.22 -17.26 0.26
N ARG A 214 7.77 -16.11 -0.11
CA ARG A 214 6.99 -15.00 -0.69
C ARG A 214 6.59 -15.24 -2.14
N ASN A 215 7.41 -15.95 -2.91
CA ASN A 215 7.13 -16.21 -4.31
C ASN A 215 7.63 -17.61 -4.72
N VAL A 216 6.82 -18.61 -4.42
CA VAL A 216 7.13 -20.01 -4.75
C VAL A 216 7.11 -20.26 -6.26
N ARG A 217 6.36 -19.45 -7.03
CA ARG A 217 6.21 -19.63 -8.49
C ARG A 217 7.41 -19.20 -9.31
N ALA A 218 8.27 -18.33 -8.76
CA ALA A 218 9.43 -17.81 -9.47
C ALA A 218 10.67 -18.70 -9.35
N LEU A 219 10.62 -19.75 -8.52
CA LEU A 219 11.76 -20.57 -8.16
C LEU A 219 11.51 -22.03 -8.56
N ASP A 220 12.52 -22.68 -9.12
CA ASP A 220 12.48 -24.12 -9.37
C ASP A 220 12.99 -24.89 -8.14
N TRP A 221 12.19 -25.83 -7.64
CA TRP A 221 12.55 -26.64 -6.48
C TRP A 221 13.75 -27.54 -6.75
N ASP A 222 13.81 -28.20 -7.92
CA ASP A 222 14.82 -29.23 -8.18
C ASP A 222 16.17 -28.59 -8.49
N THR A 223 16.17 -27.48 -9.25
CA THR A 223 17.40 -26.86 -9.75
C THR A 223 17.94 -25.74 -8.85
N GLU A 224 17.08 -24.93 -8.21
CA GLU A 224 17.52 -23.76 -7.46
C GLU A 224 17.45 -23.97 -5.95
N VAL A 225 16.34 -24.48 -5.43
CA VAL A 225 16.12 -24.57 -3.98
C VAL A 225 16.82 -25.79 -3.38
N ARG A 226 16.68 -26.98 -3.97
CA ARG A 226 17.29 -28.21 -3.45
C ARG A 226 18.81 -28.09 -3.40
N ASP A 227 19.43 -27.74 -4.52
CA ASP A 227 20.89 -27.64 -4.62
C ASP A 227 21.44 -26.63 -3.60
N THR A 228 20.78 -25.47 -3.44
CA THR A 228 21.16 -24.48 -2.43
C THR A 228 21.02 -25.02 -1.00
N VAL A 229 19.95 -25.76 -0.71
CA VAL A 229 19.72 -26.34 0.62
C VAL A 229 20.71 -27.46 0.92
N ASP A 230 21.01 -28.32 -0.05
CA ASP A 230 21.95 -29.43 0.09
C ASP A 230 23.39 -28.91 0.25
N GLU A 231 23.78 -27.90 -0.53
CA GLU A 231 25.06 -27.19 -0.36
C GLU A 231 25.15 -26.56 1.04
N ALA A 232 24.07 -25.91 1.49
CA ALA A 232 24.03 -25.30 2.81
C ALA A 232 24.09 -26.34 3.94
N LEU A 233 23.40 -27.46 3.81
CA LEU A 233 23.43 -28.57 4.78
C LEU A 233 24.83 -29.17 4.86
N GLU A 234 25.47 -29.42 3.73
CA GLU A 234 26.85 -29.95 3.70
C GLU A 234 27.82 -28.96 4.35
N HIS A 235 27.69 -27.67 4.04
CA HIS A 235 28.52 -26.63 4.63
C HIS A 235 28.37 -26.56 6.17
N VAL A 236 27.14 -26.54 6.69
CA VAL A 236 26.89 -26.45 8.13
C VAL A 236 27.30 -27.73 8.86
N ARG A 237 27.13 -28.91 8.24
CA ARG A 237 27.60 -30.19 8.80
C ARG A 237 29.11 -30.24 8.92
N SER A 238 29.83 -29.81 7.88
CA SER A 238 31.30 -29.72 7.92
C SER A 238 31.77 -28.81 9.07
N ARG A 239 31.11 -27.65 9.26
CA ARG A 239 31.43 -26.73 10.37
C ARG A 239 31.14 -27.33 11.74
N SER A 240 29.99 -27.97 11.92
CA SER A 240 29.64 -28.62 13.20
C SER A 240 30.63 -29.73 13.58
N ALA A 241 31.13 -30.48 12.59
CA ALA A 241 32.19 -31.48 12.80
C ALA A 241 33.51 -30.84 13.23
N ALA A 242 33.92 -29.74 12.57
CA ALA A 242 35.13 -29.00 12.95
C ALA A 242 35.03 -28.40 14.36
N GLU A 243 33.87 -27.86 14.74
CA GLU A 243 33.60 -27.31 16.08
C GLU A 243 33.67 -28.39 17.17
N THR A 244 33.18 -29.59 16.88
CA THR A 244 33.28 -30.74 17.81
C THR A 244 34.74 -31.08 18.09
N LYS A 245 35.59 -31.12 17.05
CA LYS A 245 37.03 -31.32 17.18
C LYS A 245 37.72 -30.18 17.95
N HIS A 246 37.29 -28.93 17.75
CA HIS A 246 37.80 -27.79 18.51
C HIS A 246 37.44 -27.87 19.99
N LYS A 247 36.21 -28.26 20.32
CA LYS A 247 35.75 -28.47 21.70
C LYS A 247 36.60 -29.53 22.41
N GLU A 248 36.81 -30.68 21.77
CA GLU A 248 37.67 -31.74 22.34
C GLU A 248 39.08 -31.24 22.68
N ARG A 249 39.68 -30.43 21.79
CA ARG A 249 40.99 -29.83 22.04
C ARG A 249 41.00 -28.79 23.14
N VAL A 250 39.97 -27.94 23.21
CA VAL A 250 39.85 -26.95 24.30
C VAL A 250 39.72 -27.67 25.64
N ASN A 251 38.97 -28.77 25.70
CA ASN A 251 38.84 -29.59 26.91
C ASN A 251 40.18 -30.22 27.32
N GLN A 252 40.95 -30.76 26.37
CA GLN A 252 42.31 -31.26 26.64
C GLN A 252 43.23 -30.14 27.18
N LEU A 253 43.14 -28.92 26.62
CA LEU A 253 43.91 -27.78 27.11
C LEU A 253 43.45 -27.30 28.49
N LEU A 254 42.15 -27.37 28.80
CA LEU A 254 41.59 -27.06 30.12
C LEU A 254 42.08 -28.04 31.20
N GLU A 255 42.23 -29.31 30.85
CA GLU A 255 42.77 -30.34 31.75
C GLU A 255 44.28 -30.15 31.97
N ALA A 256 45.02 -29.76 30.94
CA ALA A 256 46.48 -29.58 31.01
C ALA A 256 46.92 -28.24 31.63
N THR A 257 46.04 -27.24 31.72
CA THR A 257 46.40 -25.88 32.15
C THR A 257 46.14 -25.67 33.64
N ALA A 258 47.21 -25.41 34.41
CA ALA A 258 47.14 -25.08 35.84
C ALA A 258 47.00 -23.56 36.15
N ASP A 259 47.23 -22.69 35.16
CA ASP A 259 47.13 -21.24 35.31
C ASP A 259 45.66 -20.77 35.27
N GLU A 260 45.19 -20.21 36.38
CA GLU A 260 43.82 -19.73 36.59
C GLU A 260 43.37 -18.70 35.53
N ARG A 261 44.28 -17.82 35.08
CA ARG A 261 43.92 -16.80 34.08
C ARG A 261 43.69 -17.43 32.71
N LYS A 262 44.57 -18.36 32.31
CA LYS A 262 44.43 -19.10 31.05
C LYS A 262 43.25 -20.05 31.08
N ARG A 263 42.96 -20.64 32.24
CA ARG A 263 41.79 -21.48 32.46
C ARG A 263 40.49 -20.71 32.20
N ARG A 264 40.36 -19.48 32.72
CA ARG A 264 39.19 -18.62 32.43
C ARG A 264 39.06 -18.31 30.95
N GLN A 265 40.15 -17.92 30.28
CA GLN A 265 40.12 -17.64 28.84
C GLN A 265 39.74 -18.87 28.00
N LEU A 266 40.16 -20.07 28.42
CA LEU A 266 39.75 -21.32 27.77
C LEU A 266 38.29 -21.66 28.05
N GLN A 267 37.76 -21.36 29.24
CA GLN A 267 36.33 -21.50 29.55
C GLN A 267 35.48 -20.55 28.71
N ASP A 268 35.92 -19.30 28.54
CA ASP A 268 35.24 -18.32 27.67
C ASP A 268 35.24 -18.79 26.21
N LEU A 269 36.35 -19.41 25.77
CA LEU A 269 36.45 -20.00 24.43
C LEU A 269 35.56 -21.25 24.28
N GLU A 270 35.48 -22.11 25.30
CA GLU A 270 34.59 -23.27 25.31
C GLU A 270 33.12 -22.83 25.20
N ALA A 271 32.73 -21.84 26.00
CA ALA A 271 31.38 -21.25 25.97
C ALA A 271 31.05 -20.70 24.57
N LEU A 272 32.00 -19.98 23.96
CA LEU A 272 31.85 -19.44 22.61
C LEU A 272 31.67 -20.54 21.55
N ILE A 273 32.49 -21.61 21.58
CA ILE A 273 32.38 -22.74 20.64
C ILE A 273 31.06 -23.48 20.86
N HIS A 274 30.64 -23.66 22.10
CA HIS A 274 29.38 -24.33 22.42
C HIS A 274 28.17 -23.57 21.88
N GLU A 275 28.18 -22.23 22.00
CA GLU A 275 27.14 -21.35 21.47
C GLU A 275 27.08 -21.42 19.93
N CYS A 276 28.22 -21.45 19.24
CA CYS A 276 28.28 -21.65 17.79
C CYS A 276 27.68 -23.00 17.38
N TRP A 277 28.02 -24.07 18.11
CA TRP A 277 27.52 -25.42 17.83
C TRP A 277 25.98 -25.49 17.99
N GLN A 278 25.43 -24.89 19.05
CA GLN A 278 23.98 -24.82 19.26
C GLN A 278 23.28 -24.10 18.10
N ARG A 279 23.84 -22.97 17.64
CA ARG A 279 23.30 -22.22 16.50
C ARG A 279 23.33 -23.03 15.21
N HIS A 280 24.43 -23.72 14.92
CA HIS A 280 24.52 -24.58 13.74
C HIS A 280 23.52 -25.75 13.81
N ALA A 281 23.27 -26.32 14.99
CA ALA A 281 22.24 -27.34 15.16
C ALA A 281 20.83 -26.80 14.85
N VAL A 282 20.50 -25.59 15.32
CA VAL A 282 19.23 -24.91 15.00
C VAL A 282 19.11 -24.62 13.50
N LEU A 283 20.22 -24.18 12.87
CA LEU A 283 20.25 -23.93 11.43
C LEU A 283 20.03 -25.21 10.61
N ILE A 284 20.61 -26.33 11.03
CA ILE A 284 20.38 -27.65 10.39
C ILE A 284 18.90 -28.03 10.50
N ASP A 285 18.30 -27.93 11.68
CA ASP A 285 16.88 -28.26 11.89
C ASP A 285 15.96 -27.39 11.01
N MET A 286 16.26 -26.09 10.93
CA MET A 286 15.54 -25.17 10.05
C MET A 286 15.68 -25.57 8.57
N LEU A 287 16.89 -25.88 8.10
CA LEU A 287 17.16 -26.31 6.72
C LEU A 287 16.42 -27.61 6.37
N MET A 288 16.40 -28.58 7.28
CA MET A 288 15.63 -29.83 7.11
C MET A 288 14.12 -29.58 7.00
N THR A 289 13.61 -28.50 7.60
CA THR A 289 12.20 -28.11 7.56
C THR A 289 11.81 -27.34 6.30
N VAL A 290 12.77 -26.86 5.50
CA VAL A 290 12.51 -26.07 4.28
C VAL A 290 11.71 -26.84 3.25
N GLY A 291 12.00 -28.12 3.03
CA GLY A 291 11.29 -28.93 2.04
C GLY A 291 9.79 -29.11 2.31
N PRO A 292 9.41 -29.59 3.50
CA PRO A 292 8.00 -29.64 3.89
C PRO A 292 7.31 -28.27 3.85
N GLU A 293 8.02 -27.21 4.24
CA GLU A 293 7.47 -25.84 4.21
C GLU A 293 7.25 -25.33 2.79
N PHE A 294 8.18 -25.60 1.88
CA PHE A 294 8.05 -25.25 0.47
C PHE A 294 6.81 -25.89 -0.14
N ARG A 295 6.60 -27.19 0.07
CA ARG A 295 5.40 -27.90 -0.43
C ARG A 295 4.11 -27.28 0.11
N ARG A 296 4.07 -26.95 1.41
CA ARG A 296 2.92 -26.24 2.01
C ARG A 296 2.68 -24.87 1.38
N GLN A 297 3.74 -24.10 1.11
CA GLN A 297 3.61 -22.80 0.44
C GLN A 297 3.25 -22.94 -1.05
N GLN A 298 3.73 -23.98 -1.72
CA GLN A 298 3.36 -24.33 -3.09
C GLN A 298 1.87 -24.62 -3.19
N ASP A 299 1.34 -25.51 -2.34
CA ASP A 299 -0.10 -25.79 -2.30
C ASP A 299 -0.91 -24.52 -2.02
N ARG A 300 -0.43 -23.65 -1.13
CA ARG A 300 -1.09 -22.39 -0.82
C ARG A 300 -1.08 -21.39 -1.98
N GLN A 301 0.00 -21.31 -2.75
CA GLN A 301 0.20 -20.25 -3.73
C GLN A 301 -0.13 -20.66 -5.16
N VAL A 302 0.04 -21.93 -5.53
CA VAL A 302 -0.20 -22.43 -6.90
C VAL A 302 -1.67 -22.31 -7.27
N PHE A 303 -2.59 -22.54 -6.33
CA PHE A 303 -4.04 -22.49 -6.58
C PHE A 303 -4.68 -21.11 -6.34
N VAL A 304 -3.92 -20.12 -5.86
CA VAL A 304 -4.42 -18.75 -5.65
C VAL A 304 -3.99 -17.88 -6.84
N ALA A 305 -4.95 -17.24 -7.51
CA ALA A 305 -4.64 -16.28 -8.56
C ALA A 305 -3.66 -15.23 -8.00
N PRO A 306 -2.53 -14.93 -8.67
CA PRO A 306 -1.57 -13.98 -8.14
C PRO A 306 -2.29 -12.65 -7.93
N ALA A 307 -2.29 -12.14 -6.70
CA ALA A 307 -2.74 -10.78 -6.43
C ALA A 307 -1.74 -9.86 -7.12
N ILE A 308 -2.10 -9.36 -8.29
CA ILE A 308 -1.35 -8.33 -8.99
C ILE A 308 -1.52 -7.05 -8.16
N HIS A 309 -0.74 -6.90 -7.10
CA HIS A 309 -0.59 -5.64 -6.40
C HIS A 309 0.32 -4.75 -7.22
N THR A 310 -0.11 -4.37 -8.42
CA THR A 310 0.43 -3.15 -9.02
C THR A 310 -0.08 -2.04 -8.13
N ARG A 311 0.82 -1.42 -7.36
CA ARG A 311 0.52 -0.19 -6.62
C ARG A 311 0.31 0.92 -7.66
N VAL A 312 -0.88 0.98 -8.23
CA VAL A 312 -1.28 2.05 -9.14
C VAL A 312 -1.44 3.30 -8.30
N HIS A 313 -0.70 4.36 -8.63
CA HIS A 313 -0.86 5.63 -7.96
C HIS A 313 -2.19 6.25 -8.40
N LEU A 314 -3.21 6.20 -7.54
CA LEU A 314 -4.60 6.54 -7.90
C LEU A 314 -4.75 7.95 -8.50
N HIS A 315 -3.92 8.90 -8.04
CA HIS A 315 -3.98 10.28 -8.53
C HIS A 315 -3.33 10.42 -9.92
N GLU A 316 -2.05 10.04 -10.03
CA GLU A 316 -1.25 10.30 -11.24
C GLU A 316 -1.52 9.29 -12.37
N GLN A 317 -1.77 8.03 -12.04
CA GLN A 317 -1.87 6.95 -13.03
C GLN A 317 -3.32 6.60 -13.39
N LEU A 318 -4.31 7.09 -12.64
CA LEU A 318 -5.72 6.75 -12.85
C LEU A 318 -6.61 7.99 -12.96
N LEU A 319 -6.61 8.87 -11.96
CA LEU A 319 -7.50 10.04 -11.96
C LEU A 319 -7.12 11.07 -13.02
N GLN A 320 -5.86 11.49 -13.08
CA GLN A 320 -5.42 12.51 -14.03
C GLN A 320 -5.64 12.10 -15.50
N PRO A 321 -5.25 10.88 -15.95
CA PRO A 321 -5.53 10.45 -17.32
C PRO A 321 -7.03 10.35 -17.63
N VAL A 322 -7.86 9.96 -16.66
CA VAL A 322 -9.33 9.87 -16.86
C VAL A 322 -9.97 11.24 -17.02
N LEU A 323 -9.45 12.27 -16.34
CA LEU A 323 -9.93 13.65 -16.49
C LEU A 323 -9.53 14.27 -17.84
N GLU A 324 -8.49 13.76 -18.49
CA GLU A 324 -8.03 14.20 -19.80
C GLU A 324 -8.77 13.52 -20.97
N LEU A 325 -9.57 12.47 -20.69
CA LEU A 325 -10.35 11.77 -21.70
C LEU A 325 -11.61 12.55 -22.10
N SER A 326 -11.98 12.47 -23.39
CA SER A 326 -13.29 12.94 -23.86
C SER A 326 -14.43 12.11 -23.25
N LEU A 327 -15.62 12.70 -23.11
CA LEU A 327 -16.82 12.03 -22.58
C LEU A 327 -17.10 10.66 -23.25
N ASN A 328 -16.93 10.57 -24.57
CA ASN A 328 -17.13 9.32 -25.31
C ASN A 328 -16.08 8.25 -24.98
N ALA A 329 -14.83 8.64 -24.68
CA ALA A 329 -13.76 7.73 -24.31
C ALA A 329 -13.86 7.26 -22.85
N CYS A 330 -14.53 8.03 -21.99
CA CYS A 330 -14.76 7.68 -20.58
C CYS A 330 -15.81 6.57 -20.37
N LEU A 331 -16.71 6.35 -21.32
CA LEU A 331 -17.80 5.38 -21.17
C LEU A 331 -17.32 3.95 -20.93
N GLY A 332 -16.32 3.49 -21.67
CA GLY A 332 -15.78 2.13 -21.54
C GLY A 332 -15.16 1.85 -20.16
N PRO A 333 -14.19 2.67 -19.70
CA PRO A 333 -13.62 2.55 -18.36
C PRO A 333 -14.66 2.68 -17.25
N LEU A 334 -15.62 3.60 -17.39
CA LEU A 334 -16.70 3.78 -16.42
C LEU A 334 -17.57 2.52 -16.32
N GLU A 335 -18.00 1.96 -17.45
CA GLU A 335 -18.81 0.74 -17.47
C GLU A 335 -18.07 -0.46 -16.86
N ALA A 336 -16.78 -0.61 -17.17
CA ALA A 336 -15.95 -1.65 -16.59
C ALA A 336 -15.79 -1.48 -15.07
N PHE A 337 -15.54 -0.26 -14.60
CA PHE A 337 -15.45 0.06 -13.17
C PHE A 337 -16.77 -0.19 -12.45
N THR A 338 -17.89 0.32 -12.99
CA THR A 338 -19.22 0.12 -12.41
C THR A 338 -19.56 -1.37 -12.32
N ARG A 339 -19.25 -2.17 -13.36
CA ARG A 339 -19.47 -3.62 -13.36
C ARG A 339 -18.63 -4.35 -12.30
N ALA A 340 -17.40 -3.90 -12.08
CA ALA A 340 -16.51 -4.49 -11.08
C ALA A 340 -16.91 -4.12 -9.64
N VAL A 341 -17.39 -2.88 -9.41
CA VAL A 341 -17.72 -2.37 -8.06
C VAL A 341 -19.14 -2.73 -7.64
N MET A 342 -20.11 -2.65 -8.54
CA MET A 342 -21.53 -2.84 -8.19
C MET A 342 -21.94 -4.32 -8.12
N GLY A 343 -21.03 -5.25 -8.40
CA GLY A 343 -21.28 -6.69 -8.39
C GLY A 343 -22.32 -7.15 -9.41
N PRO A 344 -22.59 -8.46 -9.50
CA PRO A 344 -23.63 -8.99 -10.37
C PRO A 344 -25.01 -8.54 -9.85
N VAL A 345 -25.62 -7.57 -10.52
CA VAL A 345 -27.00 -7.17 -10.27
C VAL A 345 -27.91 -8.29 -10.76
N ARG A 346 -28.62 -8.97 -9.85
CA ARG A 346 -29.71 -9.86 -10.26
C ARG A 346 -30.74 -9.01 -11.02
N PRO A 347 -31.10 -9.34 -12.27
CA PRO A 347 -32.17 -8.63 -12.93
C PRO A 347 -33.42 -8.75 -12.06
N ARG A 348 -34.00 -7.61 -11.68
CA ARG A 348 -35.30 -7.59 -11.01
C ARG A 348 -36.33 -8.02 -12.04
N VAL A 349 -36.63 -9.31 -12.08
CA VAL A 349 -37.75 -9.84 -12.84
C VAL A 349 -39.01 -9.34 -12.14
N MET A 350 -39.54 -8.19 -12.57
CA MET A 350 -40.81 -7.73 -12.08
C MET A 350 -41.90 -8.65 -12.64
N TYR A 351 -42.77 -9.11 -11.76
CA TYR A 351 -43.98 -9.81 -12.17
C TYR A 351 -44.84 -8.80 -12.94
N LEU A 352 -45.25 -9.15 -14.16
CA LEU A 352 -45.93 -8.23 -15.08
C LEU A 352 -47.16 -7.53 -14.45
N PRO A 353 -47.97 -8.21 -13.60
CA PRO A 353 -49.04 -7.56 -12.83
C PRO A 353 -48.56 -6.47 -11.87
N ASP A 354 -47.47 -6.68 -11.14
CA ASP A 354 -46.93 -5.69 -10.18
C ASP A 354 -46.37 -4.46 -10.91
N PHE A 355 -45.81 -4.67 -12.11
CA PHE A 355 -45.35 -3.58 -12.96
C PHE A 355 -46.52 -2.75 -13.50
N LEU A 356 -47.59 -3.40 -13.95
CA LEU A 356 -48.82 -2.73 -14.37
C LEU A 356 -49.46 -1.97 -13.20
N GLU A 357 -49.52 -2.59 -12.01
CA GLU A 357 -50.03 -1.94 -10.81
C GLU A 357 -49.18 -0.70 -10.44
N GLY A 358 -47.85 -0.81 -10.49
CA GLY A 358 -46.93 0.30 -10.24
C GLY A 358 -47.03 1.44 -11.25
N LEU A 359 -47.26 1.13 -12.54
CA LEU A 359 -47.50 2.15 -13.57
C LEU A 359 -48.87 2.81 -13.47
N THR A 360 -49.87 2.08 -12.96
CA THR A 360 -51.23 2.61 -12.76
C THR A 360 -51.43 3.33 -11.44
N ARG A 361 -50.48 3.21 -10.49
CA ARG A 361 -50.44 4.10 -9.34
C ARG A 361 -50.14 5.50 -9.83
N VAL A 362 -51.16 6.36 -9.78
CA VAL A 362 -50.96 7.81 -9.80
C VAL A 362 -49.89 8.08 -8.76
N ALA A 363 -48.78 8.70 -9.17
CA ALA A 363 -47.77 9.14 -8.24
C ALA A 363 -48.46 10.06 -7.24
N GLU A 364 -48.81 9.53 -6.06
CA GLU A 364 -48.97 10.38 -4.91
C GLU A 364 -47.63 11.11 -4.85
N GLU A 365 -47.65 12.43 -5.09
CA GLU A 365 -46.57 13.29 -4.67
C GLU A 365 -46.35 12.90 -3.23
N ALA A 366 -45.26 12.15 -2.98
CA ALA A 366 -44.92 11.77 -1.65
C ALA A 366 -44.72 13.10 -0.95
N GLY A 367 -45.72 13.51 -0.18
CA GLY A 367 -45.61 14.48 0.89
C GLY A 367 -44.74 13.85 1.97
N GLY A 368 -43.53 13.42 1.58
CA GLY A 368 -42.45 13.22 2.50
C GLY A 368 -42.27 14.57 3.15
N GLU A 369 -42.53 14.60 4.45
CA GLU A 369 -42.14 15.69 5.31
C GLU A 369 -40.68 15.99 4.96
N LEU A 370 -40.45 17.13 4.29
CA LEU A 370 -39.12 17.56 3.87
C LEU A 370 -38.34 17.74 5.16
N VAL A 371 -37.59 16.70 5.56
CA VAL A 371 -36.66 16.82 6.66
C VAL A 371 -35.69 17.91 6.24
N PRO A 372 -35.58 19.02 7.00
CA PRO A 372 -34.64 20.07 6.65
C PRO A 372 -33.26 19.44 6.69
N VAL A 373 -32.67 19.23 5.51
CA VAL A 373 -31.26 18.92 5.40
C VAL A 373 -30.56 20.11 6.04
N GLN A 374 -29.84 19.87 7.14
CA GLN A 374 -28.89 20.85 7.66
C GLN A 374 -27.82 21.01 6.58
N ASN A 375 -28.06 21.95 5.67
CA ASN A 375 -27.05 22.38 4.73
C ASN A 375 -25.97 23.10 5.56
N GLU A 376 -24.76 22.56 5.55
CA GLU A 376 -23.56 23.21 6.11
C GLU A 376 -23.24 24.55 5.42
N TYR A 377 -23.94 24.84 4.31
CA TYR A 377 -23.85 26.07 3.56
C TYR A 377 -25.17 26.84 3.63
N ASP A 378 -25.10 28.07 4.11
CA ASP A 378 -26.20 29.02 4.11
C ASP A 378 -26.40 29.57 2.69
N TRP A 379 -27.23 28.88 1.90
CA TRP A 379 -27.56 29.29 0.53
C TRP A 379 -28.28 30.64 0.45
N SER A 380 -28.62 31.26 1.58
CA SER A 380 -29.23 32.59 1.63
C SER A 380 -28.28 33.73 1.22
N GLU A 381 -26.96 33.49 1.19
CA GLU A 381 -25.96 34.47 0.77
C GLU A 381 -25.63 34.44 -0.73
N ILE A 382 -26.26 33.57 -1.53
CA ILE A 382 -26.19 33.75 -2.98
C ILE A 382 -27.00 35.00 -3.32
N ASP A 383 -26.29 36.05 -3.72
CA ASP A 383 -26.83 37.25 -4.37
C ASP A 383 -27.50 36.80 -5.69
N ALA A 384 -28.69 36.21 -5.57
CA ALA A 384 -29.49 35.73 -6.68
C ALA A 384 -30.11 36.93 -7.38
N ARG A 385 -29.27 37.69 -8.09
CA ARG A 385 -29.77 38.62 -9.10
C ARG A 385 -30.56 37.77 -10.09
N PRO A 386 -31.86 38.00 -10.27
CA PRO A 386 -32.66 37.22 -11.20
C PRO A 386 -32.01 37.33 -12.59
N ALA A 387 -31.82 36.19 -13.24
CA ALA A 387 -31.14 36.12 -14.55
C ALA A 387 -31.86 36.94 -15.64
N PHE A 388 -33.16 37.20 -15.44
CA PHE A 388 -34.01 37.97 -16.33
C PHE A 388 -34.72 39.09 -15.56
N SER A 389 -34.92 40.24 -16.20
CA SER A 389 -35.62 41.39 -15.62
C SER A 389 -37.14 41.21 -15.67
N GLU A 390 -37.87 41.94 -14.82
CA GLU A 390 -39.35 41.93 -14.85
C GLU A 390 -39.91 42.43 -16.19
N GLU A 391 -39.20 43.34 -16.87
CA GLU A 391 -39.56 43.84 -18.20
C GLU A 391 -39.49 42.74 -19.27
N GLN A 392 -38.51 41.83 -19.16
CA GLN A 392 -38.38 40.67 -20.07
C GLN A 392 -39.48 39.64 -19.82
N HIS A 393 -39.80 39.38 -18.55
CA HIS A 393 -40.92 38.51 -18.20
C HIS A 393 -42.25 39.05 -18.74
N TYR A 394 -42.51 40.35 -18.56
CA TYR A 394 -43.71 40.99 -19.10
C TYR A 394 -43.78 40.92 -20.62
N ALA A 395 -42.66 41.14 -21.31
CA ALA A 395 -42.59 41.05 -22.77
C ALA A 395 -42.88 39.63 -23.29
N VAL A 396 -42.33 38.59 -22.65
CA VAL A 396 -42.59 37.19 -23.02
C VAL A 396 -44.04 36.79 -22.73
N ASP A 397 -44.58 37.18 -21.58
CA ASP A 397 -45.97 36.88 -21.21
C ASP A 397 -46.96 37.59 -22.16
N ALA A 398 -46.67 38.82 -22.58
CA ALA A 398 -47.45 39.54 -23.58
C ALA A 398 -47.42 38.85 -24.96
N LEU A 399 -46.26 38.34 -25.38
CA LEU A 399 -46.11 37.58 -26.62
C LEU A 399 -46.87 36.24 -26.58
N LEU A 400 -46.81 35.52 -25.46
CA LEU A 400 -47.56 34.27 -25.27
C LEU A 400 -49.07 34.52 -25.19
N ALA A 401 -49.52 35.60 -24.56
CA ALA A 401 -50.94 35.96 -24.47
C ALA A 401 -51.55 36.39 -25.82
N ALA A 402 -50.73 36.91 -26.73
CA ALA A 402 -51.12 37.31 -28.08
C ALA A 402 -51.31 36.13 -29.05
N ILE A 403 -50.96 34.90 -28.64
CA ILE A 403 -51.10 33.70 -29.46
C ILE A 403 -52.58 33.35 -29.62
N THR A 404 -52.98 33.11 -30.86
CA THR A 404 -54.34 32.72 -31.24
C THR A 404 -54.44 31.22 -31.52
N ASP A 405 -55.66 30.73 -31.70
CA ASP A 405 -55.98 29.32 -31.96
C ASP A 405 -55.39 28.81 -33.29
N GLN A 406 -54.92 29.71 -34.18
CA GLN A 406 -54.25 29.35 -35.43
C GLN A 406 -52.79 28.90 -35.25
N GLY A 407 -52.23 29.13 -34.06
CA GLY A 407 -50.87 28.76 -33.71
C GLY A 407 -49.80 29.67 -34.30
N VAL A 408 -48.72 29.92 -33.55
CA VAL A 408 -47.55 30.66 -34.01
C VAL A 408 -46.30 29.81 -33.78
N ARG A 409 -45.38 29.82 -34.74
CA ARG A 409 -44.11 29.09 -34.64
C ARG A 409 -43.10 29.81 -33.77
N LEU A 410 -42.30 29.04 -33.05
CA LEU A 410 -41.25 29.56 -32.17
C LEU A 410 -40.26 30.44 -32.95
N SER A 411 -39.87 30.03 -34.15
CA SER A 411 -38.99 30.81 -35.05
C SER A 411 -39.52 32.23 -35.35
N THR A 412 -40.84 32.39 -35.47
CA THR A 412 -41.47 33.70 -35.72
C THR A 412 -41.49 34.57 -34.47
N LEU A 413 -41.71 33.95 -33.30
CA LEU A 413 -41.69 34.67 -32.01
C LEU A 413 -40.27 35.08 -31.61
N LEU A 414 -39.27 34.24 -31.89
CA LEU A 414 -37.85 34.56 -31.70
C LEU A 414 -37.41 35.76 -32.57
N ALA A 415 -37.88 35.82 -33.82
CA ALA A 415 -37.65 36.97 -34.68
C ALA A 415 -38.31 38.25 -34.14
N ALA A 416 -39.48 38.14 -33.50
CA ALA A 416 -40.18 39.26 -32.88
C ALA A 416 -39.48 39.78 -31.61
N THR A 417 -38.94 38.89 -30.76
CA THR A 417 -38.20 39.28 -29.55
C THR A 417 -36.88 40.01 -29.83
N ARG A 418 -36.33 39.85 -31.04
CA ARG A 418 -35.09 40.51 -31.49
C ARG A 418 -35.32 41.90 -32.09
N GLN A 419 -36.57 42.31 -32.32
CA GLN A 419 -36.88 43.68 -32.74
C GLN A 419 -36.78 44.64 -31.54
N PRO A 420 -36.29 45.88 -31.72
CA PRO A 420 -36.09 46.81 -30.61
C PRO A 420 -37.42 47.28 -30.01
N GLY A 421 -37.60 47.04 -28.72
CA GLY A 421 -38.75 47.46 -27.93
C GLY A 421 -38.44 47.48 -26.41
N PRO A 422 -39.40 47.90 -25.56
CA PRO A 422 -39.21 47.82 -24.11
C PRO A 422 -39.05 46.35 -23.70
N GLY A 423 -37.92 45.98 -23.08
CA GLY A 423 -37.61 44.59 -22.71
C GLY A 423 -37.34 43.63 -23.88
N THR A 424 -37.17 44.14 -25.10
CA THR A 424 -36.93 43.34 -26.33
C THR A 424 -35.84 43.97 -27.20
N GLY A 425 -35.00 43.15 -27.80
CA GLY A 425 -33.86 43.61 -28.61
C GLY A 425 -32.71 42.61 -28.65
N PRO A 426 -31.76 42.80 -29.57
CA PRO A 426 -30.67 41.84 -29.82
C PRO A 426 -29.70 41.68 -28.63
N GLU A 427 -29.64 42.66 -27.72
CA GLU A 427 -28.80 42.63 -26.51
C GLU A 427 -29.60 42.32 -25.23
N SER A 428 -30.91 42.09 -25.33
CA SER A 428 -31.77 41.90 -24.15
C SER A 428 -31.76 40.45 -23.64
N GLY A 429 -31.54 39.43 -24.48
CA GLY A 429 -31.60 38.02 -24.04
C GLY A 429 -33.02 37.48 -23.79
N THR A 430 -34.05 38.23 -24.21
CA THR A 430 -35.47 37.85 -24.11
C THR A 430 -35.82 36.63 -24.96
N ASP A 431 -35.04 36.35 -26.01
CA ASP A 431 -35.17 35.16 -26.86
C ASP A 431 -34.78 33.87 -26.12
N GLU A 432 -33.81 33.93 -25.19
CA GLU A 432 -33.47 32.81 -24.30
C GLU A 432 -34.61 32.50 -23.32
N LEU A 433 -35.20 33.54 -22.72
CA LEU A 433 -36.35 33.38 -21.81
C LEU A 433 -37.57 32.76 -22.51
N LEU A 434 -37.87 33.20 -23.74
CA LEU A 434 -38.96 32.64 -24.55
C LEU A 434 -38.71 31.17 -24.89
N THR A 435 -37.47 30.79 -25.20
CA THR A 435 -37.09 29.40 -25.49
C THR A 435 -37.26 28.51 -24.26
N LEU A 436 -36.80 28.97 -23.09
CA LEU A 436 -36.97 28.24 -21.82
C LEU A 436 -38.45 28.08 -21.45
N ARG A 437 -39.26 29.12 -21.64
CA ARG A 437 -40.72 29.04 -21.41
C ARG A 437 -41.41 28.07 -22.37
N THR A 438 -41.00 28.05 -23.64
CA THR A 438 -41.56 27.13 -24.64
C THR A 438 -41.21 25.67 -24.30
N GLN A 439 -39.98 25.40 -23.88
CA GLN A 439 -39.58 24.08 -23.39
C GLN A 439 -40.35 23.66 -22.14
N GLN A 440 -40.58 24.59 -21.21
CA GLN A 440 -41.40 24.32 -20.03
C GLN A 440 -42.83 23.94 -20.42
N LEU A 441 -43.46 24.66 -21.36
CA LEU A 441 -44.82 24.38 -21.84
C LEU A 441 -44.92 23.06 -22.61
N PHE A 442 -43.88 22.66 -23.34
CA PHE A 442 -43.84 21.36 -24.01
C PHE A 442 -43.76 20.20 -23.00
N ARG A 443 -42.94 20.36 -21.95
CA ARG A 443 -42.73 19.31 -20.94
C ARG A 443 -43.86 19.24 -19.91
N LEU A 444 -44.45 20.38 -19.58
CA LEU A 444 -45.49 20.52 -18.57
C LEU A 444 -46.73 21.15 -19.21
N ILE A 445 -47.55 20.30 -19.82
CA ILE A 445 -48.86 20.72 -20.31
C ILE A 445 -49.69 21.18 -19.09
N PRO A 446 -50.29 22.38 -19.11
CA PRO A 446 -51.09 22.90 -18.00
C PRO A 446 -52.48 22.23 -17.95
N VAL A 447 -52.49 20.93 -17.65
CA VAL A 447 -53.68 20.07 -17.65
C VAL A 447 -54.75 20.60 -16.70
N ARG A 448 -54.40 21.13 -15.53
CA ARG A 448 -55.37 21.68 -14.56
C ARG A 448 -56.13 22.88 -15.13
N GLN A 449 -55.42 23.85 -15.71
CA GLN A 449 -56.05 25.03 -16.34
C GLN A 449 -56.98 24.63 -17.49
N LEU A 450 -56.57 23.64 -18.29
CA LEU A 450 -57.42 23.10 -19.35
C LEU A 450 -58.65 22.37 -18.79
N VAL A 451 -58.53 21.58 -17.72
CA VAL A 451 -59.68 20.90 -17.10
C VAL A 451 -60.68 21.89 -16.49
N ASP A 452 -60.18 22.99 -15.93
CA ASP A 452 -61.00 24.07 -15.35
C ASP A 452 -61.66 24.98 -16.41
N GLY A 453 -61.41 24.72 -17.70
CA GLY A 453 -61.99 25.46 -18.83
C GLY A 453 -61.26 26.76 -19.17
N GLU A 454 -60.10 27.01 -18.59
CA GLU A 454 -59.27 28.17 -18.92
C GLU A 454 -58.48 27.94 -20.21
N ALA A 455 -58.31 29.01 -21.00
CA ALA A 455 -57.52 28.95 -22.22
C ALA A 455 -56.02 29.05 -21.90
N ALA A 456 -55.26 28.01 -22.23
CA ALA A 456 -53.82 27.93 -22.01
C ALA A 456 -53.05 27.76 -23.33
N VAL A 457 -51.79 28.17 -23.35
CA VAL A 457 -50.89 27.97 -24.49
C VAL A 457 -50.18 26.64 -24.32
N VAL A 458 -50.20 25.81 -25.37
CA VAL A 458 -49.52 24.51 -25.42
C VAL A 458 -48.51 24.53 -26.56
N ALA A 459 -47.30 24.05 -26.27
CA ALA A 459 -46.28 23.82 -27.28
C ALA A 459 -46.41 22.40 -27.83
N VAL A 460 -46.49 22.27 -29.16
CA VAL A 460 -46.57 20.99 -29.86
C VAL A 460 -45.38 20.85 -30.81
N ASP A 461 -44.75 19.69 -30.80
CA ASP A 461 -43.71 19.34 -31.77
C ASP A 461 -44.35 18.70 -33.01
N ASP A 462 -44.25 19.36 -34.17
CA ASP A 462 -44.73 18.87 -35.47
C ASP A 462 -43.61 18.23 -36.32
N GLY A 463 -42.39 18.13 -35.77
CA GLY A 463 -41.21 17.58 -36.43
C GLY A 463 -40.48 18.57 -37.34
N THR A 464 -40.90 19.83 -37.41
CA THR A 464 -40.15 20.87 -38.12
C THR A 464 -38.87 21.22 -37.36
N VAL A 465 -37.74 21.34 -38.05
CA VAL A 465 -36.47 21.76 -37.44
C VAL A 465 -36.38 23.29 -37.40
N LEU A 466 -35.93 23.82 -36.26
CA LEU A 466 -35.65 25.23 -36.05
C LEU A 466 -34.37 25.64 -36.79
N ASP A 467 -34.51 26.56 -37.74
CA ASP A 467 -33.39 27.19 -38.47
C ASP A 467 -33.10 28.56 -37.86
N ASP A 468 -32.30 28.58 -36.79
CA ASP A 468 -31.89 29.79 -36.08
C ASP A 468 -30.37 29.78 -35.80
N VAL A 469 -29.75 30.95 -35.75
CA VAL A 469 -28.29 31.11 -35.58
C VAL A 469 -27.84 30.79 -34.15
N LEU A 470 -28.72 30.95 -33.16
CA LEU A 470 -28.40 30.79 -31.73
C LEU A 470 -29.03 29.54 -31.10
N PHE A 471 -30.18 29.08 -31.60
CA PHE A 471 -30.92 27.95 -31.03
C PHE A 471 -31.09 26.83 -32.05
N GLY A 472 -30.95 25.58 -31.60
CA GLY A 472 -31.18 24.38 -32.43
C GLY A 472 -32.19 23.44 -31.80
N GLY A 473 -32.96 22.72 -32.61
CA GLY A 473 -33.97 21.77 -32.14
C GLY A 473 -35.23 21.77 -32.99
N SER A 474 -36.37 21.36 -32.43
CA SER A 474 -37.67 21.44 -33.10
C SER A 474 -38.24 22.87 -33.04
N ASP A 475 -38.81 23.35 -34.15
CA ASP A 475 -39.57 24.60 -34.22
C ASP A 475 -40.99 24.35 -33.70
N PHE A 476 -41.17 24.55 -32.39
CA PHE A 476 -42.44 24.27 -31.72
C PHE A 476 -43.58 25.16 -32.26
N LEU A 477 -44.74 24.55 -32.46
CA LEU A 477 -46.00 25.25 -32.73
C LEU A 477 -46.69 25.54 -31.40
N LEU A 478 -46.79 26.83 -31.05
CA LEU A 478 -47.50 27.28 -29.86
C LEU A 478 -48.95 27.60 -30.23
N VAL A 479 -49.90 26.86 -29.65
CA VAL A 479 -51.33 27.01 -29.92
C VAL A 479 -52.06 27.34 -28.64
N ARG A 480 -52.99 28.29 -28.70
CA ARG A 480 -53.93 28.55 -27.60
C ARG A 480 -55.08 27.54 -27.68
N THR A 481 -55.31 26.81 -26.60
CA THR A 481 -56.39 25.83 -26.52
C THR A 481 -57.17 26.00 -25.21
N GLY A 482 -58.49 25.88 -25.28
CA GLY A 482 -59.38 25.91 -24.12
C GLY A 482 -59.96 24.53 -23.89
N GLY A 483 -60.11 24.12 -22.63
CA GLY A 483 -60.75 22.86 -22.32
C GLY A 483 -62.23 22.85 -22.65
N ILE A 484 -62.69 21.78 -23.29
CA ILE A 484 -64.12 21.47 -23.38
C ILE A 484 -64.51 20.89 -22.02
N GLY A 485 -65.11 21.71 -21.16
CA GLY A 485 -65.62 21.25 -19.87
C GLY A 485 -66.61 20.10 -20.06
N THR A 486 -66.20 18.88 -19.76
CA THR A 486 -67.08 17.71 -19.81
C THR A 486 -68.02 17.73 -18.61
N SER A 487 -69.16 18.41 -18.76
CA SER A 487 -70.37 18.09 -18.00
C SER A 487 -71.06 16.90 -18.67
N GLN A 488 -70.67 15.68 -18.34
CA GLN A 488 -71.53 14.51 -18.59
C GLN A 488 -71.16 13.33 -17.69
N GLU A 489 -71.98 13.13 -16.66
CA GLU A 489 -72.12 11.88 -15.92
C GLU A 489 -72.40 10.73 -16.91
N ALA A 490 -71.50 9.76 -17.02
CA ALA A 490 -71.74 8.53 -17.75
C ALA A 490 -71.21 7.32 -16.96
N GLN A 491 -72.05 6.87 -16.03
CA GLN A 491 -72.39 5.46 -15.77
C GLN A 491 -71.23 4.46 -15.67
N THR A 492 -70.68 4.39 -14.46
CA THR A 492 -70.09 3.20 -13.87
C THR A 492 -71.16 2.12 -13.70
N ASN A 493 -71.10 1.03 -14.47
CA ASN A 493 -71.38 -0.34 -13.99
C ASN A 493 -71.30 -1.38 -15.13
N ALA A 494 -70.17 -2.08 -15.21
CA ALA A 494 -70.12 -3.45 -15.71
C ALA A 494 -69.08 -4.23 -14.87
N PRO A 495 -69.42 -5.39 -14.28
CA PRO A 495 -68.48 -6.12 -13.44
C PRO A 495 -67.45 -6.87 -14.30
N LEU A 496 -66.18 -6.85 -13.84
CA LEU A 496 -65.07 -7.59 -14.45
C LEU A 496 -65.24 -9.12 -14.26
N PRO A 497 -64.79 -9.95 -15.22
CA PRO A 497 -64.88 -11.41 -15.12
C PRO A 497 -63.85 -11.98 -14.13
N VAL A 498 -64.29 -12.98 -13.36
CA VAL A 498 -63.48 -13.70 -12.36
C VAL A 498 -62.53 -14.68 -13.06
N PHE A 499 -61.23 -14.56 -12.81
CA PHE A 499 -60.22 -15.54 -13.25
C PHE A 499 -60.08 -16.70 -12.23
N PRO A 500 -59.86 -17.95 -12.68
CA PRO A 500 -59.70 -19.09 -11.79
C PRO A 500 -58.31 -19.09 -11.11
N ALA A 501 -58.27 -19.48 -9.84
CA ALA A 501 -57.05 -19.53 -9.04
C ALA A 501 -56.06 -20.63 -9.51
N PRO A 502 -54.74 -20.41 -9.41
CA PRO A 502 -53.72 -21.36 -9.84
C PRO A 502 -53.59 -22.55 -8.86
N ARG A 503 -53.41 -23.76 -9.41
CA ARG A 503 -53.09 -24.98 -8.64
C ARG A 503 -51.65 -24.93 -8.12
N PRO A 504 -51.38 -25.45 -6.90
CA PRO A 504 -50.02 -25.52 -6.35
C PRO A 504 -49.16 -26.56 -7.09
N PRO A 505 -47.83 -26.34 -7.19
CA PRO A 505 -46.92 -27.24 -7.87
C PRO A 505 -46.67 -28.53 -7.05
N GLN A 506 -46.78 -29.68 -7.71
CA GLN A 506 -46.33 -30.97 -7.17
C GLN A 506 -44.80 -30.99 -7.15
N GLY A 507 -44.22 -31.23 -5.96
CA GLY A 507 -42.77 -31.37 -5.77
C GLY A 507 -42.23 -32.70 -6.33
N PRO A 508 -40.91 -32.80 -6.54
CA PRO A 508 -40.28 -33.97 -7.16
C PRO A 508 -40.22 -35.16 -6.21
N ASP A 509 -40.49 -36.35 -6.76
CA ASP A 509 -40.45 -37.65 -6.12
C ASP A 509 -39.11 -37.92 -5.41
N ALA A 510 -39.18 -38.19 -4.11
CA ALA A 510 -38.07 -38.70 -3.32
C ALA A 510 -37.88 -40.18 -3.62
N HIS A 511 -36.80 -40.51 -4.35
CA HIS A 511 -36.31 -41.88 -4.47
C HIS A 511 -35.88 -42.42 -3.10
N GLN A 512 -36.55 -43.48 -2.65
CA GLN A 512 -36.13 -44.33 -1.53
C GLN A 512 -34.83 -45.06 -1.91
N LEU A 513 -33.81 -44.92 -1.07
CA LEU A 513 -32.63 -45.77 -1.04
C LEU A 513 -33.00 -47.07 -0.33
N ASP A 514 -33.05 -48.16 -1.08
CA ASP A 514 -33.16 -49.52 -0.55
C ASP A 514 -31.91 -49.87 0.26
N GLN A 515 -32.14 -50.16 1.55
CA GLN A 515 -31.30 -51.05 2.34
C GLN A 515 -31.90 -52.45 2.22
N GLU A 516 -31.19 -53.39 1.58
CA GLU A 516 -31.02 -54.78 2.04
C GLU A 516 -30.28 -55.64 1.00
N SER A 517 -29.30 -56.40 1.51
CA SER A 517 -28.77 -57.70 0.99
C SER A 517 -27.36 -57.74 0.40
N ALA A 518 -26.51 -58.48 1.13
CA ALA A 518 -25.25 -59.16 0.79
C ALA A 518 -23.94 -58.35 0.74
#